data_AF-A0A485N388-F1
#
_entry.id   AF-A0A485N388-F1
#
_cell.length_a   1.000
_cell.length_b   1.000
_cell.length_c   1.000
_cell.angle_alpha   90.00
_cell.angle_beta   90.00
_cell.angle_gamma   90.00
#
_symmetry.space_group_name_H-M   'P 1'
#
loop_
_entity.id
_entity.type
_entity.pdbx_description
1 polymer ?
#
loop_
_entity_poly.entity_id
_entity_poly.type
_entity_poly.pdbx_seq_one_letter_code
_entity_poly.pdbx_strand_id
1 'polypeptide(L)'
;MSNTYMTHYQSLLLNPPGVRFHPSAALNPATLLPNPDLDAPLHDCAGILEQVHGFRTDLTDRPLPYAEATCFTDGSSFVRDGHRYAGTGVVTEMDTIWAEALPHGTSAQRVELIALTKALTLGAGKRLHIYTDSRYAFATAHIHGAIYQEGGY
;
A
#
# COMPACT_ATOMS: atom_id res chain seq x y z
N MET A 1 -7.97 0.09 -10.66
CA MET A 1 -8.55 1.32 -11.24
C MET A 1 -8.67 2.34 -10.12
N SER A 2 -8.03 3.51 -10.24
CA SER A 2 -8.12 4.56 -9.21
C SER A 2 -9.56 5.07 -9.18
N ASN A 3 -10.19 5.01 -8.01
CA ASN A 3 -11.54 5.54 -7.83
C ASN A 3 -11.47 7.06 -8.07
N THR A 4 -11.94 7.55 -9.22
CA THR A 4 -11.77 8.94 -9.68
C THR A 4 -12.25 9.97 -8.66
N TYR A 5 -13.25 9.59 -7.85
CA TYR A 5 -13.74 10.38 -6.72
C TYR A 5 -12.67 10.59 -5.64
N MET A 6 -11.92 9.56 -5.30
CA MET A 6 -10.93 9.61 -4.23
C MET A 6 -9.73 10.50 -4.61
N THR A 7 -9.31 10.48 -5.89
CA THR A 7 -8.22 11.33 -6.38
C THR A 7 -8.58 12.82 -6.29
N HIS A 8 -9.84 13.18 -6.54
CA HIS A 8 -10.32 14.56 -6.40
C HIS A 8 -10.34 15.03 -4.93
N TYR A 9 -10.77 14.17 -4.00
CA TYR A 9 -10.74 14.52 -2.58
C TYR A 9 -9.31 14.61 -2.04
N GLN A 10 -8.41 13.73 -2.46
CA GLN A 10 -7.01 13.76 -2.05
C GLN A 10 -6.30 15.05 -2.49
N SER A 11 -6.52 15.52 -3.72
CA SER A 11 -5.92 16.78 -4.18
C SER A 11 -6.44 18.00 -3.41
N LEU A 12 -7.71 17.98 -3.00
CA LEU A 12 -8.33 19.08 -2.25
C LEU A 12 -8.03 19.06 -0.75
N LEU A 13 -7.87 17.88 -0.15
CA LEU A 13 -7.78 17.74 1.31
C LEU A 13 -6.35 17.52 1.81
N LEU A 14 -5.47 16.91 1.01
CA LEU A 14 -4.13 16.50 1.46
C LEU A 14 -2.98 17.32 0.87
N ASN A 15 -3.21 18.03 -0.24
CA ASN A 15 -2.20 18.80 -0.95
C ASN A 15 -2.18 20.34 -0.74
N PRO A 16 -3.24 21.04 -0.27
CA PRO A 16 -3.16 22.48 -0.09
C PRO A 16 -2.49 22.89 1.24
N PRO A 17 -1.60 23.90 1.26
CA PRO A 17 -0.98 24.42 2.48
C PRO A 17 -1.97 25.08 3.48
N GLY A 18 -3.25 25.21 3.09
CA GLY A 18 -4.30 25.84 3.89
C GLY A 18 -5.23 24.88 4.65
N VAL A 19 -5.06 23.55 4.50
CA VAL A 19 -5.93 22.57 5.16
C VAL A 19 -5.18 21.96 6.36
N ARG A 20 -5.84 21.94 7.52
CA ARG A 20 -5.33 21.31 8.75
C ARG A 20 -6.41 20.44 9.35
N PHE A 21 -6.03 19.24 9.78
CA PHE A 21 -6.89 18.32 10.50
C PHE A 21 -6.70 18.50 12.01
N HIS A 22 -7.78 18.36 12.76
CA HIS A 22 -7.80 18.44 14.22
C HIS A 22 -8.41 17.17 14.80
N PRO A 23 -8.15 16.86 16.09
CA PRO A 23 -8.79 15.75 16.78
C PRO A 23 -10.33 15.84 16.69
N SER A 24 -10.98 14.69 16.60
CA SER A 24 -12.44 14.61 16.57
C SER A 24 -13.04 15.27 17.82
N ALA A 25 -14.03 16.14 17.62
CA ALA A 25 -14.75 16.82 18.69
C ALA A 25 -16.25 16.51 18.62
N ALA A 26 -16.91 16.42 19.77
CA ALA A 26 -18.36 16.32 19.82
C ALA A 26 -18.98 17.68 19.46
N LEU A 27 -19.90 17.67 18.49
CA LEU A 27 -20.58 18.86 18.02
C LEU A 27 -22.00 18.92 18.58
N ASN A 28 -22.43 20.10 19.00
CA ASN A 28 -23.83 20.33 19.29
C ASN A 28 -24.66 20.23 17.98
N PRO A 29 -25.74 19.41 17.92
CA PRO A 29 -26.51 19.22 16.69
C PRO A 29 -27.19 20.49 16.14
N ALA A 30 -27.51 21.45 17.02
CA ALA A 30 -28.19 22.69 16.63
C ALA A 30 -27.21 23.77 16.16
N THR A 31 -26.01 23.85 16.76
CA THR A 31 -25.04 24.92 16.44
C THR A 31 -23.87 24.47 15.57
N LEU A 32 -23.63 23.16 15.48
CA LEU A 32 -22.47 22.53 14.83
C LEU A 32 -21.11 23.03 15.35
N LEU A 33 -21.09 23.57 16.57
CA LEU A 33 -19.87 24.00 17.26
C LEU A 33 -19.39 22.93 18.23
N PRO A 34 -18.07 22.87 18.51
CA PRO A 34 -17.53 22.02 19.56
C PRO A 34 -18.21 22.30 20.89
N ASN A 35 -18.69 21.25 21.57
CA ASN A 35 -19.28 21.37 22.89
C ASN A 35 -18.45 20.55 23.89
N PRO A 36 -17.75 21.18 24.84
CA PRO A 36 -16.93 20.49 25.84
C PRO A 36 -17.77 19.70 26.85
N ASP A 37 -19.07 19.99 26.96
CA ASP A 37 -20.00 19.29 27.86
C ASP A 37 -20.56 17.99 27.25
N LEU A 38 -20.26 17.72 25.96
CA LEU A 38 -20.58 16.45 25.32
C LEU A 38 -19.40 15.49 25.47
N ASP A 39 -19.70 14.23 25.73
CA ASP A 39 -18.69 13.16 25.75
C ASP A 39 -17.90 13.13 24.44
N ALA A 40 -16.61 12.78 24.56
CA ALA A 40 -15.74 12.63 23.41
C ALA A 40 -16.37 11.70 22.36
N PRO A 41 -16.16 11.96 21.05
CA PRO A 41 -16.70 11.10 20.00
C PRO A 41 -16.35 9.63 20.25
N LEU A 42 -17.33 8.75 20.04
CA LEU A 42 -17.21 7.31 20.31
C LEU A 42 -16.17 6.58 19.43
N HIS A 43 -15.56 7.29 18.48
CA HIS A 43 -14.58 6.77 17.53
C HIS A 43 -13.28 7.57 17.64
N ASP A 44 -12.17 6.84 17.82
CA ASP A 44 -10.83 7.38 17.72
C ASP A 44 -10.33 7.25 16.27
N CYS A 45 -10.52 8.29 15.47
CA CYS A 45 -10.01 8.33 14.09
C CYS A 45 -8.50 8.06 14.03
N ALA A 46 -7.73 8.56 15.01
CA ALA A 46 -6.28 8.39 15.01
C ALA A 46 -5.93 6.93 15.31
N GLY A 47 -6.53 6.33 16.33
CA GLY A 47 -6.39 4.92 16.66
C GLY A 47 -6.85 3.98 15.54
N ILE A 48 -7.95 4.30 14.85
CA ILE A 48 -8.42 3.53 13.69
C ILE A 48 -7.43 3.63 12.52
N LEU A 49 -6.92 4.83 12.23
CA LEU A 49 -5.89 5.02 11.20
C LEU A 49 -4.59 4.30 11.57
N GLU A 50 -4.17 4.33 12.83
CA GLU A 50 -3.01 3.59 13.32
C GLU A 50 -3.22 2.08 13.25
N GLN A 51 -4.43 1.59 13.55
CA GLN A 51 -4.76 0.15 13.46
C GLN A 51 -4.76 -0.34 12.00
N VAL A 52 -5.31 0.46 11.07
CA VAL A 52 -5.33 0.14 9.63
C VAL A 52 -3.92 0.15 9.02
N HIS A 53 -3.05 1.07 9.47
CA HIS A 53 -1.66 1.15 8.99
C HIS A 53 -0.66 0.31 9.82
N GLY A 54 -1.04 -0.17 10.99
CA GLY A 54 -0.15 -0.76 11.99
C GLY A 54 -0.06 -2.28 11.99
N PHE A 55 -0.67 -2.97 11.02
CA PHE A 55 -0.75 -4.44 11.03
C PHE A 55 0.62 -5.13 10.85
N ARG A 56 1.58 -4.45 10.21
CA ARG A 56 3.00 -4.86 10.11
C ARG A 56 3.88 -3.74 10.64
N THR A 57 4.05 -3.69 11.96
CA THR A 57 4.88 -2.68 12.65
C THR A 57 6.37 -2.76 12.26
N ASP A 58 6.79 -3.88 11.68
CA ASP A 58 8.13 -4.12 11.14
C ASP A 58 8.31 -3.60 9.70
N LEU A 59 7.25 -3.15 9.04
CA LEU A 59 7.29 -2.62 7.68
C LEU A 59 7.33 -1.07 7.70
N THR A 60 8.22 -0.49 6.91
CA THR A 60 8.34 0.96 6.75
C THR A 60 8.63 1.31 5.29
N ASP A 61 8.16 2.49 4.87
CA ASP A 61 8.45 3.09 3.57
C ASP A 61 9.81 3.81 3.52
N ARG A 62 10.52 3.84 4.65
CA ARG A 62 11.85 4.44 4.76
C ARG A 62 12.93 3.36 4.63
N PRO A 63 14.07 3.67 4.00
CA PRO A 63 15.22 2.78 4.04
C PRO A 63 15.62 2.49 5.49
N LEU A 64 15.67 1.21 5.85
CA LEU A 64 16.23 0.70 7.09
C LEU A 64 17.74 0.97 7.15
N PRO A 65 18.27 1.33 8.34
CA PRO A 65 19.70 1.34 8.54
C PRO A 65 20.22 -0.10 8.55
N TYR A 66 21.26 -0.41 7.79
CA TYR A 66 21.88 -1.75 7.72
C TYR A 66 20.98 -2.85 7.14
N ALA A 67 20.40 -2.61 5.95
CA ALA A 67 19.78 -3.69 5.19
C ALA A 67 20.81 -4.75 4.81
N GLU A 68 20.45 -6.02 5.01
CA GLU A 68 21.26 -7.18 4.65
C GLU A 68 21.16 -7.50 3.15
N ALA A 69 20.07 -7.06 2.51
CA ALA A 69 19.88 -7.19 1.08
C ALA A 69 19.00 -6.06 0.53
N THR A 70 19.27 -5.69 -0.72
CA THR A 70 18.44 -4.77 -1.50
C THR A 70 18.07 -5.46 -2.81
N CYS A 71 16.78 -5.45 -3.14
CA CYS A 71 16.32 -5.93 -4.43
C CYS A 71 15.24 -5.02 -5.02
N PHE A 72 15.05 -5.14 -6.32
CA PHE A 72 14.08 -4.42 -7.12
C PHE A 72 13.13 -5.43 -7.74
N THR A 73 11.85 -5.13 -7.73
CA THR A 73 10.80 -5.98 -8.28
C THR A 73 10.10 -5.27 -9.42
N ASP A 74 9.85 -6.00 -10.49
CA ASP A 74 9.08 -5.51 -11.64
C ASP A 74 8.24 -6.66 -12.21
N GLY A 75 7.14 -6.29 -12.85
CA GLY A 75 6.25 -7.18 -13.56
C GLY A 75 5.69 -6.52 -14.83
N SER A 76 5.88 -7.20 -15.96
CA SER A 76 5.32 -6.76 -17.24
C SER A 76 4.10 -7.59 -17.62
N SER A 77 3.08 -6.93 -18.17
CA SER A 77 1.92 -7.58 -18.79
C SER A 77 1.48 -6.80 -20.02
N PHE A 78 1.52 -7.44 -21.19
CA PHE A 78 1.18 -6.82 -22.47
C PHE A 78 0.34 -7.74 -23.34
N VAL A 79 -0.35 -7.17 -24.33
CA VAL A 79 -1.17 -7.93 -25.28
C VAL A 79 -0.46 -7.98 -26.62
N ARG A 80 -0.34 -9.18 -27.19
CA ARG A 80 0.18 -9.42 -28.53
C ARG A 80 -0.68 -10.50 -29.20
N ASP A 81 -1.10 -10.26 -30.44
CA ASP A 81 -1.91 -11.21 -31.23
C ASP A 81 -3.18 -11.69 -30.50
N GLY A 82 -3.82 -10.80 -29.71
CA GLY A 82 -5.01 -11.11 -28.92
C GLY A 82 -4.75 -11.87 -27.61
N HIS A 83 -3.51 -12.27 -27.35
CA HIS A 83 -3.11 -12.97 -26.13
C HIS A 83 -2.38 -12.03 -25.17
N ARG A 84 -2.73 -12.11 -23.88
CA ARG A 84 -2.02 -11.38 -22.82
C ARG A 84 -0.83 -12.21 -22.36
N TYR A 85 0.38 -11.68 -22.54
CA TYR A 85 1.64 -12.22 -22.05
C TYR A 85 2.04 -11.48 -20.78
N ALA A 86 2.72 -12.19 -19.89
CA ALA A 86 3.09 -11.67 -18.59
C ALA A 86 4.42 -12.28 -18.14
N GLY A 87 5.21 -11.49 -17.44
CA GLY A 87 6.46 -11.91 -16.84
C GLY A 87 6.82 -11.03 -15.66
N THR A 88 7.68 -11.52 -14.79
CA THR A 88 8.07 -10.80 -13.57
C THR A 88 9.46 -11.22 -13.15
N GLY A 89 10.14 -10.35 -12.39
CA GLY A 89 11.45 -10.64 -11.86
C GLY A 89 11.76 -9.93 -10.55
N VAL A 90 12.79 -10.45 -9.89
CA VAL A 90 13.45 -9.85 -8.73
C VAL A 90 14.93 -9.75 -9.07
N VAL A 91 15.47 -8.54 -9.01
CA VAL A 91 16.86 -8.24 -9.36
C VAL A 91 17.56 -7.53 -8.22
N THR A 92 18.87 -7.62 -8.15
CA THR A 92 19.71 -6.66 -7.40
C THR A 92 20.22 -5.59 -8.38
N GLU A 93 21.10 -4.72 -7.90
CA GLU A 93 21.81 -3.78 -8.78
C GLU A 93 22.69 -4.50 -9.82
N MET A 94 23.16 -5.71 -9.53
CA MET A 94 24.12 -6.43 -10.38
C MET A 94 23.54 -7.66 -11.07
N ASP A 95 22.57 -8.34 -10.46
CA ASP A 95 22.15 -9.68 -10.87
C ASP A 95 20.65 -9.86 -10.93
N THR A 96 20.21 -10.80 -11.79
CA THR A 96 18.83 -11.32 -11.73
C THR A 96 18.78 -12.46 -10.72
N ILE A 97 18.07 -12.25 -9.60
CA ILE A 97 17.89 -13.28 -8.57
C ILE A 97 16.82 -14.29 -9.00
N TRP A 98 15.78 -13.81 -9.67
CA TRP A 98 14.69 -14.64 -10.18
C TRP A 98 13.96 -13.93 -11.31
N ALA A 99 13.51 -14.69 -12.30
CA ALA A 99 12.62 -14.21 -13.35
C ALA A 99 11.74 -15.37 -13.83
N GLU A 100 10.47 -15.09 -14.12
CA GLU A 100 9.52 -16.11 -14.55
C GLU A 100 8.51 -15.55 -15.55
N ALA A 101 8.21 -16.35 -16.58
CA ALA A 101 7.09 -16.12 -17.48
C ALA A 101 5.81 -16.66 -16.83
N LEU A 102 4.75 -15.86 -16.81
CA LEU A 102 3.50 -16.19 -16.14
C LEU A 102 2.43 -16.63 -17.14
N PRO A 103 1.40 -17.38 -16.68
CA PRO A 103 0.32 -17.82 -17.54
C PRO A 103 -0.36 -16.68 -18.30
N HIS A 104 -0.86 -16.99 -19.50
CA HIS A 104 -1.63 -16.04 -20.28
C HIS A 104 -2.82 -15.49 -19.50
N GLY A 105 -3.12 -14.21 -19.70
CA GLY A 105 -4.22 -13.53 -19.01
C GLY A 105 -3.83 -12.90 -17.67
N THR A 106 -2.61 -13.12 -17.16
CA THR A 106 -2.15 -12.48 -15.92
C THR A 106 -2.07 -10.95 -16.08
N SER A 107 -2.74 -10.21 -15.19
CA SER A 107 -2.82 -8.76 -15.24
C SER A 107 -1.53 -8.07 -14.78
N ALA A 108 -1.30 -6.84 -15.24
CA ALA A 108 -0.16 -6.00 -14.82
C ALA A 108 -0.09 -5.83 -13.29
N GLN A 109 -1.24 -5.68 -12.63
CA GLN A 109 -1.26 -5.56 -11.17
C GLN A 109 -0.89 -6.86 -10.45
N ARG A 110 -1.27 -8.01 -11.02
CA ARG A 110 -0.99 -9.32 -10.42
C ARG A 110 0.49 -9.70 -10.56
N VAL A 111 1.12 -9.39 -11.69
CA VAL A 111 2.55 -9.68 -11.90
C VAL A 111 3.41 -8.95 -10.86
N GLU A 112 3.09 -7.71 -10.53
CA GLU A 112 3.79 -6.92 -9.51
C GLU A 112 3.67 -7.51 -8.11
N LEU A 113 2.47 -7.98 -7.75
CA LEU A 113 2.26 -8.65 -6.47
C LEU A 113 3.01 -9.99 -6.39
N ILE A 114 3.10 -10.73 -7.50
CA ILE A 114 3.90 -11.96 -7.57
C ILE A 114 5.38 -11.64 -7.38
N ALA A 115 5.89 -10.60 -8.06
CA ALA A 115 7.27 -10.10 -7.91
C ALA A 115 7.59 -9.78 -6.44
N LEU A 116 6.74 -8.97 -5.81
CA LEU A 116 6.89 -8.51 -4.44
C LEU A 116 6.85 -9.68 -3.44
N THR A 117 5.90 -10.60 -3.62
CA THR A 117 5.78 -11.80 -2.79
C THR A 117 7.01 -12.69 -2.92
N LYS A 118 7.56 -12.82 -4.14
CA LYS A 118 8.76 -13.60 -4.39
C LYS A 118 9.99 -12.97 -3.73
N ALA A 119 10.16 -11.65 -3.82
CA ALA A 119 11.24 -10.92 -3.16
C ALA A 119 11.21 -11.13 -1.63
N LEU A 120 10.03 -11.02 -1.01
CA LEU A 120 9.84 -11.29 0.41
C LEU A 120 10.20 -12.72 0.79
N THR A 121 9.83 -13.69 -0.05
CA THR A 121 10.15 -15.11 0.16
C THR A 121 11.66 -15.36 0.09
N LEU A 122 12.34 -14.75 -0.89
CA LEU A 122 13.79 -14.89 -1.08
C LEU A 122 14.60 -14.21 0.04
N GLY A 123 14.08 -13.13 0.61
CA GLY A 123 14.69 -12.42 1.74
C GLY A 123 14.20 -12.86 3.11
N ALA A 124 13.51 -14.00 3.21
CA ALA A 124 13.00 -14.50 4.50
C ALA A 124 14.11 -14.56 5.56
N GLY A 125 13.83 -14.00 6.74
CA GLY A 125 14.77 -13.94 7.86
C GLY A 125 15.85 -12.85 7.77
N LYS A 126 15.80 -11.98 6.75
CA LYS A 126 16.75 -10.87 6.56
C LYS A 126 16.06 -9.52 6.67
N ARG A 127 16.84 -8.50 7.02
CA ARG A 127 16.45 -7.09 6.89
C ARG A 127 16.57 -6.67 5.42
N LEU A 128 15.44 -6.60 4.72
CA LEU A 128 15.39 -6.44 3.27
C LEU A 128 14.86 -5.06 2.86
N HIS A 129 15.48 -4.45 1.86
CA HIS A 129 14.89 -3.36 1.08
C HIS A 129 14.35 -3.90 -0.23
N ILE A 130 13.06 -3.69 -0.47
CA ILE A 130 12.44 -3.99 -1.76
C ILE A 130 11.98 -2.69 -2.39
N TYR A 131 12.49 -2.39 -3.57
CA TYR A 131 12.02 -1.31 -4.40
C TYR A 131 11.04 -1.85 -5.43
N THR A 132 9.87 -1.22 -5.51
CA THR A 132 8.87 -1.48 -6.54
C THR A 132 8.50 -0.15 -7.19
N ASP A 133 8.33 -0.15 -8.50
CA ASP A 133 7.81 0.98 -9.28
C ASP A 133 6.26 0.98 -9.32
N SER A 134 5.64 -0.16 -8.99
CA SER A 134 4.20 -0.31 -8.86
C SER A 134 3.65 0.29 -7.56
N ARG A 135 3.01 1.46 -7.68
CA ARG A 135 2.20 2.07 -6.60
C ARG A 135 1.10 1.13 -6.10
N TYR A 136 0.58 0.26 -6.96
CA TYR A 136 -0.44 -0.71 -6.57
C TYR A 136 0.13 -1.77 -5.61
N ALA A 137 1.30 -2.32 -5.93
CA ALA A 137 1.96 -3.30 -5.06
C ALA A 137 2.35 -2.67 -3.73
N PHE A 138 2.92 -1.46 -3.76
CA PHE A 138 3.24 -0.68 -2.56
C PHE A 138 2.01 -0.47 -1.65
N ALA A 139 0.92 0.07 -2.20
CA ALA A 139 -0.30 0.35 -1.43
C ALA A 139 -0.97 -0.93 -0.90
N THR A 140 -0.92 -2.02 -1.66
CA THR A 140 -1.47 -3.31 -1.21
C THR A 140 -0.70 -3.83 -0.01
N ALA A 141 0.64 -3.78 -0.05
CA ALA A 141 1.49 -4.26 1.04
C ALA A 141 1.41 -3.38 2.30
N HIS A 142 1.29 -2.06 2.15
CA HIS A 142 1.34 -1.11 3.27
C HIS A 142 -0.02 -0.77 3.90
N ILE A 143 -1.12 -0.85 3.15
CA ILE A 143 -2.43 -0.33 3.60
C ILE A 143 -3.45 -1.46 3.83
N HIS A 144 -3.39 -2.55 3.05
CA HIS A 144 -4.51 -3.48 2.94
C HIS A 144 -4.36 -4.78 3.76
N GLY A 145 -3.31 -4.92 4.58
CA GLY A 145 -3.11 -6.13 5.38
C GLY A 145 -4.30 -6.48 6.29
N ALA A 146 -4.89 -5.48 6.94
CA ALA A 146 -6.04 -5.64 7.84
C ALA A 146 -7.35 -5.94 7.09
N ILE A 147 -7.57 -5.28 5.95
CA ILE A 147 -8.84 -5.35 5.19
C ILE A 147 -9.10 -6.77 4.65
N TYR A 148 -8.05 -7.51 4.28
CA TYR A 148 -8.19 -8.87 3.76
C TYR A 148 -8.35 -9.95 4.84
N GLN A 149 -8.12 -9.64 6.13
CA GLN A 149 -8.41 -10.59 7.22
C GLN A 149 -9.88 -10.54 7.66
N GLU A 150 -10.52 -9.37 7.54
CA GLU A 150 -11.92 -9.16 7.92
C GLU A 150 -12.91 -9.58 6.82
N GLY A 151 -12.43 -9.68 5.58
CA GLY A 151 -13.19 -10.17 4.43
C GLY A 151 -13.22 -11.69 4.38
N GLY A 152 -14.23 -12.31 5.00
CA GLY A 152 -14.61 -13.68 4.68
C GLY A 152 -15.06 -13.79 3.22
N TYR A 153 -14.64 -14.85 2.54
CA TYR A 153 -15.28 -15.33 1.31
C TYR A 153 -16.42 -16.28 1.65
#